data_AF-A0A286TUX7-F1
#
_entry.id   AF-A0A286TUX7-F1
#
_cell.length_a   1.000
_cell.length_b   1.000
_cell.length_c   1.000
_cell.angle_alpha   90.00
_cell.angle_beta   90.00
_cell.angle_gamma   90.00
#
_symmetry.space_group_name_H-M   'P 1'
#
loop_
_entity.id
_entity.type
_entity.pdbx_description
1 polymer ?
#
loop_
_entity_poly.entity_id
_entity_poly.type
_entity_poly.pdbx_seq_one_letter_code
_entity_poly.pdbx_strand_id
1 'polypeptide(L)'
;MYKVLIVLCVFTIACSFQYVNTADGSDNEVSSEHKDSPDELMGEEPEKEKSELALMMQDIDESYKLVEEMSGYYKYKKKQWKKILEAGKNIAKVTKRVRIKYARPDDFKYEDQMKLMQVEAEKMAKIAENKDKDGALEDQQWQVRRLRQTCAICHKHLDIHIYPNLYKQKKHGG
;
A
#
# COMPACT_ATOMS: atom_id res chain seq x y z
N MET A 1 -34.17 -22.51 -23.74
CA MET A 1 -32.79 -23.03 -23.85
C MET A 1 -31.88 -21.97 -24.48
N TYR A 2 -31.52 -20.92 -23.73
CA TYR A 2 -30.63 -19.84 -24.23
C TYR A 2 -29.69 -19.29 -23.13
N LYS A 3 -29.66 -19.93 -21.96
CA LYS A 3 -28.84 -19.49 -20.81
C LYS A 3 -27.57 -20.33 -20.60
N VAL A 4 -27.34 -21.34 -21.43
CA VAL A 4 -26.14 -22.21 -21.37
C VAL A 4 -25.10 -21.84 -22.43
N LEU A 5 -25.47 -21.05 -23.45
CA LEU A 5 -24.57 -20.69 -24.57
C LEU A 5 -23.68 -19.46 -24.31
N ILE A 6 -23.95 -18.66 -23.27
CA ILE A 6 -23.16 -17.44 -23.00
C ILE A 6 -21.91 -17.74 -22.15
N VAL A 7 -21.86 -18.89 -21.48
CA VAL A 7 -20.73 -19.25 -20.58
C VAL A 7 -19.51 -19.77 -21.35
N LEU A 8 -19.66 -20.19 -22.62
CA LEU A 8 -18.55 -20.73 -23.42
C LEU A 8 -17.79 -19.69 -24.28
N CYS A 9 -18.29 -18.46 -24.42
CA CYS A 9 -17.64 -17.43 -25.25
C CYS A 9 -16.60 -16.57 -24.51
N VAL A 10 -16.52 -16.64 -23.18
CA VAL A 10 -15.58 -15.80 -22.42
C VAL A 10 -14.23 -16.50 -22.18
N PHE A 11 -14.17 -17.83 -22.30
CA PHE A 11 -12.96 -18.61 -22.02
C PHE A 11 -11.99 -18.78 -23.21
N THR A 12 -12.35 -18.36 -24.43
CA THR A 12 -11.49 -18.54 -25.61
C THR A 12 -10.62 -17.32 -25.97
N ILE A 13 -10.85 -16.14 -25.37
CA ILE A 13 -10.07 -14.93 -25.68
C ILE A 13 -8.81 -14.80 -24.80
N ALA A 14 -8.72 -15.53 -23.69
CA ALA A 14 -7.61 -15.41 -22.74
C ALA A 14 -6.40 -16.32 -23.05
N CYS A 15 -6.50 -17.28 -23.97
CA CYS A 15 -5.43 -18.27 -24.22
C CYS A 15 -4.59 -18.03 -25.49
N SER A 16 -4.77 -16.92 -26.21
CA SER A 16 -4.12 -16.71 -27.52
C SER A 16 -2.94 -15.72 -27.51
N PHE A 17 -2.62 -15.08 -26.38
CA PHE A 17 -1.69 -13.93 -26.36
C PHE A 17 -0.27 -14.24 -25.87
N GLN A 18 0.14 -15.51 -25.79
CA GLN A 18 1.52 -15.89 -25.44
C GLN A 18 2.18 -16.83 -26.45
N TYR A 19 1.67 -16.89 -27.68
CA TYR A 19 2.38 -17.51 -28.78
C TYR A 19 2.89 -16.44 -29.74
N VAL A 20 4.15 -16.60 -30.15
CA VAL A 20 4.92 -15.79 -31.12
C VAL A 20 5.74 -14.64 -30.51
N ASN A 21 6.95 -14.97 -30.07
CA ASN A 21 8.17 -14.39 -30.65
C ASN A 21 9.30 -15.42 -30.68
N THR A 22 9.77 -15.67 -31.90
CA THR A 22 10.66 -16.72 -32.37
C THR A 22 12.15 -16.31 -32.27
N ALA A 23 13.01 -17.33 -32.04
CA ALA A 23 14.39 -17.63 -32.51
C ALA A 23 15.30 -16.50 -33.09
N ASP A 24 16.65 -16.54 -33.09
CA ASP A 24 17.61 -17.64 -33.13
C ASP A 24 19.07 -17.08 -33.04
N GLY A 25 20.08 -17.93 -32.75
CA GLY A 25 21.51 -17.65 -32.99
C GLY A 25 22.42 -18.03 -31.81
N SER A 26 22.79 -19.31 -31.64
CA SER A 26 23.93 -20.05 -32.23
C SER A 26 25.16 -20.16 -31.31
N ASP A 27 25.31 -21.35 -30.76
CA ASP A 27 26.50 -22.15 -30.39
C ASP A 27 27.90 -21.51 -30.35
N ASN A 28 28.57 -21.71 -29.22
CA ASN A 28 29.92 -22.30 -29.18
C ASN A 28 30.19 -22.93 -27.80
N GLU A 29 30.43 -24.24 -27.79
CA GLU A 29 31.07 -24.99 -26.69
C GLU A 29 32.47 -24.44 -26.41
N VAL A 30 32.85 -24.35 -25.13
CA VAL A 30 34.13 -24.88 -24.61
C VAL A 30 33.96 -25.25 -23.14
N SER A 31 34.35 -26.48 -22.83
CA SER A 31 34.45 -27.08 -21.51
C SER A 31 35.65 -26.56 -20.71
N SER A 32 35.46 -26.32 -19.40
CA SER A 32 36.46 -26.70 -18.39
C SER A 32 35.85 -26.69 -16.99
N GLU A 33 35.98 -27.85 -16.35
CA GLU A 33 35.65 -28.21 -14.98
C GLU A 33 36.35 -27.34 -13.91
N HIS A 34 35.78 -27.36 -12.69
CA HIS A 34 36.34 -26.94 -11.38
C HIS A 34 36.19 -25.48 -10.91
N LYS A 35 35.15 -25.21 -10.09
CA LYS A 35 35.24 -25.16 -8.61
C LYS A 35 33.87 -24.82 -8.01
N ASP A 36 33.37 -25.68 -7.13
CA ASP A 36 32.13 -25.52 -6.38
C ASP A 36 32.11 -24.25 -5.49
N SER A 37 31.22 -23.30 -5.80
CA SER A 37 30.48 -22.35 -4.94
C SER A 37 29.83 -21.30 -5.84
N PRO A 38 28.69 -20.63 -5.54
CA PRO A 38 27.96 -20.54 -4.27
C PRO A 38 26.43 -20.75 -4.38
N ASP A 39 25.83 -21.14 -3.25
CA ASP A 39 24.60 -20.53 -2.72
C ASP A 39 23.47 -20.25 -3.75
N GLU A 40 22.87 -21.31 -4.30
CA GLU A 40 21.54 -21.25 -4.89
C GLU A 40 20.49 -21.21 -3.77
N LEU A 41 20.30 -20.05 -3.14
CA LEU A 41 19.09 -19.76 -2.38
C LEU A 41 18.44 -18.46 -2.86
N MET A 42 17.15 -18.58 -3.17
CA MET A 42 16.14 -17.51 -3.19
C MET A 42 15.95 -16.72 -4.50
N GLY A 43 15.40 -17.40 -5.51
CA GLY A 43 14.81 -16.77 -6.69
C GLY A 43 13.35 -16.28 -6.52
N GLU A 44 12.79 -16.22 -5.32
CA GLU A 44 11.36 -15.89 -5.08
C GLU A 44 11.08 -14.66 -4.19
N GLU A 45 12.10 -14.00 -3.63
CA GLU A 45 11.92 -12.97 -2.59
C GLU A 45 11.29 -11.63 -3.07
N PRO A 46 11.70 -11.03 -4.22
CA PRO A 46 11.32 -9.64 -4.52
C PRO A 46 9.83 -9.43 -4.83
N GLU A 47 9.18 -10.40 -5.48
CA GLU A 47 7.76 -10.30 -5.81
C GLU A 47 6.86 -10.53 -4.59
N LYS A 48 7.24 -11.49 -3.74
CA LYS A 48 6.52 -11.80 -2.49
C LYS A 48 6.56 -10.61 -1.53
N GLU A 49 7.72 -9.97 -1.38
CA GLU A 49 7.87 -8.77 -0.56
C GLU A 49 7.03 -7.59 -1.06
N LYS A 50 7.01 -7.34 -2.39
CA LYS A 50 6.16 -6.31 -2.98
C LYS A 50 4.67 -6.57 -2.73
N SER A 51 4.25 -7.83 -2.88
CA SER A 51 2.87 -8.25 -2.60
C SER A 51 2.50 -8.03 -1.12
N GLU A 52 3.37 -8.41 -0.20
CA GLU A 52 3.14 -8.22 1.24
C GLU A 52 3.13 -6.75 1.63
N LEU A 53 4.06 -5.94 1.12
CA LEU A 53 4.06 -4.48 1.34
C LEU A 53 2.76 -3.86 0.83
N ALA A 54 2.30 -4.26 -0.36
CA ALA A 54 1.05 -3.76 -0.93
C ALA A 54 -0.15 -4.08 -0.03
N LEU A 55 -0.23 -5.30 0.52
CA LEU A 55 -1.29 -5.68 1.46
C LEU A 55 -1.23 -4.86 2.76
N MET A 56 -0.04 -4.58 3.30
CA MET A 56 0.09 -3.71 4.47
C MET A 56 -0.33 -2.28 4.18
N MET A 57 0.01 -1.74 3.00
CA MET A 57 -0.40 -0.40 2.59
C MET A 57 -1.92 -0.33 2.37
N GLN A 58 -2.52 -1.38 1.82
CA GLN A 58 -3.97 -1.50 1.69
C GLN A 58 -4.67 -1.48 3.06
N ASP A 59 -4.16 -2.22 4.05
CA ASP A 59 -4.72 -2.25 5.41
C ASP A 59 -4.67 -0.87 6.10
N ILE A 60 -3.58 -0.12 5.88
CA ILE A 60 -3.46 1.29 6.31
C ILE A 60 -4.50 2.16 5.59
N ASP A 61 -4.63 2.04 4.26
CA ASP A 61 -5.54 2.84 3.44
C ASP A 61 -7.02 2.60 3.80
N GLU A 62 -7.43 1.35 4.01
CA GLU A 62 -8.79 1.00 4.43
C GLU A 62 -9.12 1.62 5.81
N SER A 63 -8.18 1.53 6.74
CA SER A 63 -8.32 2.15 8.07
C SER A 63 -8.39 3.67 7.99
N TYR A 64 -7.56 4.29 7.14
CA TYR A 64 -7.55 5.73 6.93
C TYR A 64 -8.86 6.22 6.29
N LYS A 65 -9.32 5.59 5.21
CA LYS A 65 -10.57 5.95 4.52
C LYS A 65 -11.77 5.89 5.45
N LEU A 66 -11.81 4.89 6.33
CA LEU A 66 -12.85 4.76 7.34
C LEU A 66 -12.90 5.98 8.27
N VAL A 67 -11.75 6.49 8.74
CA VAL A 67 -11.72 7.68 9.62
C VAL A 67 -11.86 9.00 8.86
N GLU A 68 -11.41 9.04 7.60
CA GLU A 68 -11.60 10.18 6.70
C GLU A 68 -13.08 10.44 6.44
N GLU A 69 -13.86 9.40 6.13
CA GLU A 69 -15.32 9.52 5.94
C GLU A 69 -16.01 10.13 7.17
N MET A 70 -15.58 9.71 8.37
CA MET A 70 -16.15 10.21 9.62
C MET A 70 -15.69 11.63 9.96
N SER A 71 -14.55 12.09 9.45
CA SER A 71 -13.96 13.38 9.83
C SER A 71 -14.82 14.61 9.54
N GLY A 72 -15.83 14.47 8.67
CA GLY A 72 -16.82 15.51 8.38
C GLY A 72 -18.01 15.58 9.35
N TYR A 73 -18.12 14.68 10.33
CA TYR A 73 -19.28 14.63 11.21
C TYR A 73 -19.19 15.66 12.34
N TYR A 74 -20.32 16.29 12.66
CA TYR A 74 -20.44 17.23 13.79
C TYR A 74 -20.48 16.57 15.17
N LYS A 75 -20.71 15.24 15.24
CA LYS A 75 -20.70 14.46 16.48
C LYS A 75 -20.39 12.99 16.20
N TYR A 76 -19.63 12.37 17.10
CA TYR A 76 -19.41 10.92 17.08
C TYR A 76 -20.26 10.18 18.11
N LYS A 77 -20.94 9.14 17.64
CA LYS A 77 -21.61 8.11 18.44
C LYS A 77 -20.57 7.16 19.03
N LYS A 78 -20.91 6.45 20.12
CA LYS A 78 -20.05 5.44 20.74
C LYS A 78 -19.46 4.43 19.74
N LYS A 79 -20.25 3.98 18.76
CA LYS A 79 -19.79 3.07 17.70
C LYS A 79 -18.72 3.69 16.81
N GLN A 80 -18.83 4.97 16.48
CA GLN A 80 -17.85 5.69 15.66
C GLN A 80 -16.54 5.88 16.41
N TRP A 81 -16.60 6.30 17.69
CA TRP A 81 -15.41 6.36 18.55
C TRP A 81 -14.67 5.02 18.65
N LYS A 82 -15.41 3.91 18.75
CA LYS A 82 -14.81 2.56 18.74
C LYS A 82 -14.08 2.28 17.42
N LYS A 83 -14.71 2.57 16.28
CA LYS A 83 -14.08 2.37 14.97
C LYS A 83 -12.82 3.23 14.79
N ILE A 84 -12.85 4.48 15.26
CA ILE A 84 -11.70 5.39 15.23
C ILE A 84 -10.54 4.81 16.06
N LEU A 85 -10.85 4.32 17.26
CA LEU A 85 -9.85 3.69 18.14
C LEU A 85 -9.20 2.48 17.46
N GLU A 86 -10.01 1.61 16.87
CA GLU A 86 -9.54 0.42 16.15
C GLU A 86 -8.68 0.80 14.95
N ALA A 87 -9.11 1.76 14.14
CA ALA A 87 -8.34 2.26 13.00
C ALA A 87 -7.00 2.87 13.41
N GLY A 88 -6.97 3.71 14.46
CA GLY A 88 -5.72 4.31 14.96
C GLY A 88 -4.73 3.26 15.46
N LYS A 89 -5.22 2.26 16.20
CA LYS A 89 -4.39 1.12 16.64
C LYS A 89 -3.88 0.30 15.46
N ASN A 90 -4.71 0.07 14.45
CA ASN A 90 -4.32 -0.69 13.27
C ASN A 90 -3.25 0.04 12.46
N ILE A 91 -3.49 1.30 12.10
CA ILE A 91 -2.52 2.12 11.36
C ILE A 91 -1.18 2.17 12.10
N ALA A 92 -1.18 2.43 13.42
CA ALA A 92 0.06 2.46 14.20
C ALA A 92 0.80 1.12 14.16
N LYS A 93 0.08 0.01 14.36
CA LYS A 93 0.65 -1.35 14.34
C LYS A 93 1.24 -1.70 12.98
N VAL A 94 0.49 -1.49 11.90
CA VAL A 94 0.92 -1.85 10.54
C VAL A 94 2.05 -0.94 10.09
N THR A 95 1.96 0.36 10.34
CA THR A 95 3.05 1.32 10.04
C THR A 95 4.33 0.94 10.75
N LYS A 96 4.27 0.55 12.03
CA LYS A 96 5.44 0.06 12.77
C LYS A 96 6.06 -1.18 12.11
N ARG A 97 5.24 -2.13 11.64
CA ARG A 97 5.74 -3.31 10.91
C ARG A 97 6.41 -2.92 9.61
N VAL A 98 5.80 -2.01 8.84
CA VAL A 98 6.39 -1.52 7.59
C VAL A 98 7.74 -0.85 7.83
N ARG A 99 7.85 0.00 8.86
CA ARG A 99 9.10 0.68 9.23
C ARG A 99 10.24 -0.27 9.54
N ILE A 100 9.94 -1.40 10.19
CA ILE A 100 10.96 -2.38 10.58
C ILE A 100 11.35 -3.25 9.38
N LYS A 101 10.35 -3.75 8.64
CA LYS A 101 10.58 -4.73 7.58
C LYS A 101 11.04 -4.10 6.25
N TYR A 102 10.53 -2.92 5.94
CA TYR A 102 10.80 -2.19 4.69
C TYR A 102 11.48 -0.85 5.00
N ALA A 103 12.44 -0.88 5.92
CA ALA A 103 13.27 0.26 6.26
C ALA A 103 14.09 0.72 5.04
N ARG A 104 14.30 2.02 4.93
CA ARG A 104 15.14 2.66 3.92
C ARG A 104 16.12 3.60 4.63
N PRO A 105 17.21 3.07 5.22
CA PRO A 105 18.10 3.85 6.09
C PRO A 105 18.72 5.07 5.40
N ASP A 106 18.93 4.99 4.08
CA ASP A 106 19.48 6.08 3.27
C ASP A 106 18.41 7.09 2.80
N ASP A 107 17.13 6.81 3.05
CA ASP A 107 15.99 7.67 2.74
C ASP A 107 15.38 8.24 4.03
N PHE A 108 16.06 9.23 4.61
CA PHE A 108 15.63 9.89 5.85
C PHE A 108 14.21 10.45 5.78
N LYS A 109 13.81 10.94 4.60
CA LYS A 109 12.48 11.53 4.44
C LYS A 109 11.39 10.46 4.49
N TYR A 110 11.61 9.30 3.87
CA TYR A 110 10.74 8.15 4.06
C TYR A 110 10.67 7.73 5.53
N GLU A 111 11.82 7.56 6.19
CA GLU A 111 11.88 7.11 7.59
C GLU A 111 11.17 8.06 8.55
N ASP A 112 11.36 9.37 8.37
CA ASP A 112 10.70 10.40 9.17
C ASP A 112 9.18 10.41 8.94
N GLN A 113 8.73 10.32 7.68
CA GLN A 113 7.29 10.29 7.39
C GLN A 113 6.63 9.04 7.95
N MET A 114 7.28 7.88 7.85
CA MET A 114 6.76 6.64 8.41
C MET A 114 6.70 6.70 9.95
N LYS A 115 7.72 7.25 10.60
CA LYS A 115 7.72 7.47 12.05
C LYS A 115 6.62 8.44 12.47
N LEU A 116 6.44 9.54 11.75
CA LEU A 116 5.37 10.50 11.99
C LEU A 116 4.00 9.86 11.81
N MET A 117 3.78 9.09 10.74
CA MET A 117 2.52 8.37 10.51
C MET A 117 2.15 7.46 11.70
N GLN A 118 3.14 6.73 12.24
CA GLN A 118 2.93 5.90 13.44
C GLN A 118 2.53 6.75 14.65
N VAL A 119 3.30 7.80 14.97
CA VAL A 119 3.05 8.67 16.11
C VAL A 119 1.68 9.35 16.01
N GLU A 120 1.33 9.83 14.83
CA GLU A 120 0.06 10.49 14.60
C GLU A 120 -1.12 9.49 14.69
N ALA A 121 -0.92 8.23 14.32
CA ALA A 121 -1.94 7.19 14.50
C ALA A 121 -2.11 6.78 15.98
N GLU A 122 -1.01 6.74 16.74
CA GLU A 122 -1.05 6.50 18.19
C GLU A 122 -1.80 7.62 18.93
N LYS A 123 -1.56 8.89 18.56
CA LYS A 123 -2.33 10.02 19.09
C LYS A 123 -3.81 9.91 18.75
N MET A 124 -4.13 9.49 17.52
CA MET A 124 -5.52 9.26 17.11
C MET A 124 -6.22 8.24 17.99
N ALA A 125 -5.58 7.10 18.25
CA ALA A 125 -6.09 6.11 19.17
C ALA A 125 -6.26 6.69 20.58
N LYS A 126 -5.29 7.48 21.06
CA LYS A 126 -5.34 8.08 22.39
C LYS A 126 -6.46 9.09 22.56
N ILE A 127 -6.77 9.89 21.54
CA ILE A 127 -7.92 10.81 21.56
C ILE A 127 -9.22 10.01 21.67
N ALA A 128 -9.37 8.94 20.90
CA ALA A 128 -10.56 8.09 20.95
C ALA A 128 -10.74 7.34 22.29
N GLU A 129 -9.65 6.98 22.98
CA GLU A 129 -9.71 6.47 24.35
C GLU A 129 -10.23 7.53 25.33
N ASN A 130 -9.87 8.79 25.12
CA ASN A 130 -10.27 9.94 25.94
C ASN A 130 -11.42 10.74 25.32
N LYS A 131 -12.31 10.08 24.58
CA LYS A 131 -13.43 10.70 23.82
C LYS A 131 -14.36 11.62 24.62
N ASP A 132 -14.37 11.47 25.95
CA ASP A 132 -15.25 12.22 26.85
C ASP A 132 -14.59 13.54 27.32
N LYS A 133 -13.35 13.83 26.88
CA LYS A 133 -12.65 15.09 27.12
C LYS A 133 -13.21 16.19 26.21
N ASP A 134 -13.31 17.41 26.74
CA ASP A 134 -13.64 18.60 25.96
C ASP A 134 -12.67 18.79 24.79
N GLY A 135 -13.22 19.08 23.61
CA GLY A 135 -12.45 19.26 22.37
C GLY A 135 -12.03 17.96 21.67
N ALA A 136 -12.39 16.77 22.20
CA ALA A 136 -11.95 15.50 21.64
C ALA A 136 -12.38 15.29 20.17
N LEU A 137 -13.53 15.84 19.76
CA LEU A 137 -14.00 15.73 18.38
C LEU A 137 -13.10 16.51 17.43
N GLU A 138 -12.80 17.76 17.77
CA GLU A 138 -11.95 18.66 17.00
C GLU A 138 -10.52 18.13 16.93
N ASP A 139 -9.98 17.67 18.07
CA ASP A 139 -8.68 17.00 18.14
C ASP A 139 -8.64 15.78 17.22
N GLN A 140 -9.69 14.97 17.24
CA GLN A 140 -9.79 13.77 16.41
C GLN A 140 -9.85 14.12 14.91
N GLN A 141 -10.63 15.12 14.52
CA GLN A 141 -10.69 15.58 13.14
C GLN A 141 -9.37 16.20 12.69
N TRP A 142 -8.69 16.94 13.57
CA TRP A 142 -7.34 17.45 13.31
C TRP A 142 -6.37 16.30 13.07
N GLN A 143 -6.46 15.24 13.86
CA GLN A 143 -5.56 14.10 13.75
C GLN A 143 -5.70 13.35 12.42
N VAL A 144 -6.92 13.24 11.88
CA VAL A 144 -7.13 12.69 10.52
C VAL A 144 -6.41 13.54 9.46
N ARG A 145 -6.43 14.87 9.60
CA ARG A 145 -5.72 15.77 8.67
C ARG A 145 -4.20 15.61 8.76
N ARG A 146 -3.67 15.34 9.96
CA ARG A 146 -2.25 15.04 10.16
C ARG A 146 -1.82 13.76 9.45
N LEU A 147 -2.61 12.69 9.57
CA LEU A 147 -2.38 11.44 8.83
C LEU A 147 -2.42 11.65 7.31
N ARG A 148 -3.39 12.41 6.81
CA ARG A 148 -3.47 12.76 5.39
C ARG A 148 -2.20 13.47 4.91
N GLN A 149 -1.68 14.39 5.71
CA GLN A 149 -0.49 15.16 5.39
C GLN A 149 0.76 14.27 5.30
N THR A 150 0.94 13.34 6.24
CA THR A 150 2.07 12.40 6.22
C THR A 150 2.01 11.48 5.00
N CYS A 151 0.82 10.96 4.66
CA CYS A 151 0.60 10.20 3.43
C CYS A 151 0.97 11.02 2.19
N ALA A 152 0.46 12.24 2.07
CA ALA A 152 0.70 13.09 0.90
C ALA A 152 2.19 13.44 0.71
N ILE A 153 2.91 13.74 1.80
CA ILE A 153 4.34 14.05 1.73
C ILE A 153 5.14 12.81 1.33
N CYS A 154 4.82 11.64 1.90
CA CYS A 154 5.49 10.39 1.56
C CYS A 154 5.21 9.98 0.10
N HIS A 155 3.95 10.05 -0.35
CA HIS A 155 3.60 9.73 -1.72
C HIS A 155 4.28 10.65 -2.73
N LYS A 156 4.32 11.97 -2.46
CA LYS A 156 5.06 12.92 -3.30
C LYS A 156 6.55 12.59 -3.35
N HIS A 157 7.13 12.16 -2.24
CA HIS A 157 8.54 11.80 -2.15
C HIS A 157 8.87 10.55 -2.96
N LEU A 158 8.01 9.54 -2.91
CA LEU A 158 8.16 8.26 -3.60
C LEU A 158 7.56 8.25 -5.02
N ASP A 159 7.11 9.40 -5.53
CA ASP A 159 6.42 9.55 -6.82
C ASP A 159 5.17 8.66 -6.98
N ILE A 160 4.49 8.38 -5.87
CA ILE A 160 3.27 7.57 -5.84
C ILE A 160 2.08 8.46 -6.19
N HIS A 161 1.41 8.13 -7.28
CA HIS A 161 0.22 8.84 -7.75
C HIS A 161 -1.05 8.10 -7.32
N ILE A 162 -1.74 8.64 -6.32
CA ILE A 162 -3.07 8.16 -5.93
C ILE A 162 -4.10 8.76 -6.89
N TYR A 163 -4.94 7.92 -7.48
CA TYR A 163 -5.89 8.24 -8.56
C TYR A 163 -5.23 8.57 -9.91
N PRO A 164 -4.46 7.63 -10.51
CA PRO A 164 -3.79 7.85 -11.80
C PRO A 164 -4.78 8.22 -12.92
N ASN A 165 -6.03 7.78 -12.81
CA ASN A 165 -7.09 8.09 -13.76
C ASN A 165 -7.48 9.59 -13.81
N LEU A 166 -7.29 10.33 -12.71
CA LEU A 166 -7.57 11.77 -12.64
C LEU A 166 -6.44 12.62 -13.23
N TYR A 167 -5.23 12.05 -13.32
CA TYR A 167 -4.01 12.75 -13.75
C TYR A 167 -3.33 12.02 -14.89
N LYS A 168 -4.09 11.60 -15.92
CA LYS A 168 -3.50 11.08 -17.16
C LYS A 168 -2.51 12.12 -17.69
N GLN A 169 -1.23 11.76 -17.73
CA GLN A 169 -0.22 12.60 -18.37
C GLN A 169 -0.71 12.92 -19.78
N LYS A 170 -0.78 14.21 -20.13
CA LYS A 170 -0.93 14.61 -21.53
C LYS A 170 0.28 14.03 -22.24
N LYS A 171 0.08 13.01 -23.08
CA LYS A 171 1.09 12.60 -24.05
C LYS A 171 1.40 13.84 -24.88
N HIS A 172 2.54 14.47 -24.64
CA HIS A 172 3.10 15.41 -25.59
C HIS A 172 3.46 14.57 -26.80
N GLY A 173 2.62 14.63 -27.83
CA GLY A 173 2.93 14.05 -29.14
C GLY A 173 4.17 14.77 -29.68
N GLY A 174 5.27 14.03 -29.78
CA GLY A 174 6.37 14.36 -30.66
C GLY A 174 6.01 14.01 -32.09
#